data_AF-A0A416UUH9-F1
#
_entry.id   AF-A0A416UUH9-F1
#
_cell.length_a   1.000
_cell.length_b   1.000
_cell.length_c   1.000
_cell.angle_alpha   90.00
_cell.angle_beta   90.00
_cell.angle_gamma   90.00
#
_symmetry.space_group_name_H-M   'P 1'
#
loop_
_entity.id
_entity.type
_entity.pdbx_description
1 polymer ?
#
loop_
_entity_poly.entity_id
_entity_poly.type
_entity_poly.pdbx_seq_one_letter_code
_entity_poly.pdbx_strand_id
1 'polypeptide(L)'
;MNRLRITFGLLLCSLSCVCFAQKEEQKCTISDCITTFSEEHVNKNSTGWAFWFIPADGIADTLSVKMSYVDKGIKTHEPHSHFEDELFYMVEGTSIVRLNEEEHVLKPGDAFYAPGNSSHNIRRTDDHQAIKYVMFKREIRGKLSEPFLPGIKNYSMKDYLIPFKESALTKNGNDKTMWYLTKEMSAGGLNARLHILSGSALHEADGYSGQEVYFILDGKANVSVNGESRTIEPLSSCYCPAGSKHSIRNVGKNVLKFIVVRTK
;
A
#
# COMPACT_ATOMS: atom_id res chain seq x y z
N MET A 1 82.22 26.77 -4.37
CA MET A 1 81.11 27.45 -5.06
C MET A 1 80.20 26.40 -5.69
N ASN A 2 79.07 26.08 -5.05
CA ASN A 2 77.85 25.61 -5.70
C ASN A 2 76.71 25.66 -4.68
N ARG A 3 75.64 26.34 -5.08
CA ARG A 3 74.58 26.89 -4.22
C ARG A 3 73.56 25.80 -3.87
N LEU A 4 73.33 25.58 -2.58
CA LEU A 4 72.22 24.75 -2.09
C LEU A 4 70.94 25.62 -2.07
N ARG A 5 69.98 25.30 -2.95
CA ARG A 5 68.66 25.95 -3.02
C ARG A 5 67.77 25.37 -1.93
N ILE A 6 67.26 26.22 -1.04
CA ILE A 6 66.21 25.89 -0.08
C ILE A 6 64.87 26.21 -0.74
N THR A 7 64.06 25.18 -1.00
CA THR A 7 62.71 25.33 -1.56
C THR A 7 61.72 25.45 -0.41
N PHE A 8 61.06 26.61 -0.27
CA PHE A 8 59.93 26.81 0.65
C PHE A 8 58.69 26.14 0.04
N GLY A 9 58.18 25.09 0.68
CA GLY A 9 56.89 24.52 0.33
C GLY A 9 55.76 25.29 1.01
N LEU A 10 54.96 26.04 0.25
CA LEU A 10 53.67 26.55 0.71
C LEU A 10 52.65 25.40 0.69
N LEU A 11 52.20 24.96 1.85
CA LEU A 11 51.09 24.03 2.00
C LEU A 11 49.78 24.84 1.89
N LEU A 12 49.15 24.84 0.71
CA LEU A 12 47.77 25.34 0.55
C LEU A 12 46.79 24.27 1.06
N CYS A 13 46.31 24.42 2.30
CA CYS A 13 45.11 23.73 2.76
C CYS A 13 43.88 24.36 2.08
N SER A 14 43.35 23.68 1.06
CA SER A 14 42.04 24.02 0.49
C SER A 14 40.95 23.48 1.41
N LEU A 15 40.34 24.37 2.20
CA LEU A 15 39.12 24.09 2.96
C LEU A 15 37.95 24.04 1.96
N SER A 16 37.63 22.86 1.43
CA SER A 16 36.40 22.65 0.68
C SER A 16 35.22 22.63 1.66
N CYS A 17 34.55 23.77 1.81
CA CYS A 17 33.22 23.82 2.41
C CYS A 17 32.25 23.04 1.52
N VAL A 18 31.99 21.78 1.87
CA VAL A 18 30.87 21.03 1.31
C VAL A 18 29.60 21.58 1.96
N CYS A 19 28.93 22.51 1.28
CA CYS A 19 27.56 22.88 1.63
C CYS A 19 26.66 21.68 1.35
N PHE A 20 26.37 20.88 2.37
CA PHE A 20 25.24 19.96 2.32
C PHE A 20 23.98 20.82 2.25
N ALA A 21 23.35 20.85 1.08
CA ALA A 21 21.98 21.31 0.98
C ALA A 21 21.14 20.33 1.82
N GLN A 22 20.70 20.77 3.01
CA GLN A 22 19.64 20.10 3.73
C GLN A 22 18.41 20.16 2.82
N LYS A 23 18.05 19.01 2.25
CA LYS A 23 16.75 18.84 1.63
C LYS A 23 15.74 19.11 2.74
N GLU A 24 15.02 20.23 2.67
CA GLU A 24 13.94 20.51 3.62
C GLU A 24 13.01 19.30 3.62
N GLU A 25 12.93 18.63 4.77
CA GLU A 25 12.00 17.54 4.99
C GLU A 25 10.60 18.14 4.84
N GLN A 26 9.91 17.81 3.75
CA GLN A 26 8.54 18.24 3.55
C GLN A 26 7.71 17.67 4.71
N LYS A 27 7.31 18.55 5.63
CA LYS A 27 6.69 18.17 6.89
C LYS A 27 5.23 17.77 6.62
N CYS A 28 4.95 16.48 6.31
CA CYS A 28 3.57 15.94 6.28
C CYS A 28 2.96 16.15 7.67
N THR A 29 1.84 16.85 7.76
CA THR A 29 1.04 16.80 8.99
C THR A 29 0.23 15.51 9.03
N ILE A 30 -0.23 15.09 10.20
CA ILE A 30 -1.09 13.89 10.27
C ILE A 30 -2.37 14.03 9.43
N SER A 31 -2.85 15.27 9.23
CA SER A 31 -4.04 15.55 8.42
C SER A 31 -3.78 15.28 6.94
N ASP A 32 -2.59 15.61 6.43
CA ASP A 32 -2.21 15.32 5.04
C ASP A 32 -2.01 13.82 4.82
N CYS A 33 -1.62 13.12 5.87
CA CYS A 33 -1.37 11.70 5.87
C CYS A 33 -2.67 10.87 6.05
N ILE A 34 -3.84 11.47 6.31
CA ILE A 34 -5.12 10.76 6.50
C ILE A 34 -6.13 11.12 5.41
N THR A 35 -6.71 10.09 4.79
CA THR A 35 -7.85 10.25 3.87
C THR A 35 -9.00 9.36 4.33
N THR A 36 -10.17 9.94 4.57
CA THR A 36 -11.41 9.20 4.88
C THR A 36 -12.32 9.22 3.66
N PHE A 37 -12.96 8.09 3.36
CA PHE A 37 -13.91 7.98 2.27
C PHE A 37 -15.00 9.05 2.37
N SER A 38 -15.33 9.65 1.23
CA SER A 38 -16.37 10.66 1.11
C SER A 38 -17.08 10.49 -0.23
N GLU A 39 -18.39 10.26 -0.18
CA GLU A 39 -19.22 10.10 -1.38
C GLU A 39 -19.21 11.36 -2.27
N GLU A 40 -19.02 12.54 -1.67
CA GLU A 40 -18.96 13.81 -2.39
C GLU A 40 -17.70 13.93 -3.28
N HIS A 41 -16.63 13.20 -2.92
CA HIS A 41 -15.33 13.26 -3.57
C HIS A 41 -15.04 12.06 -4.48
N VAL A 42 -16.05 11.24 -4.80
CA VAL A 42 -15.86 10.11 -5.71
C VAL A 42 -15.76 10.56 -7.16
N ASN A 43 -14.92 9.85 -7.91
CA ASN A 43 -14.76 9.98 -9.35
C ASN A 43 -15.77 9.05 -10.03
N LYS A 44 -16.92 9.59 -10.44
CA LYS A 44 -17.98 8.81 -11.12
C LYS A 44 -17.52 8.37 -12.51
N ASN A 45 -17.92 7.17 -12.90
CA ASN A 45 -17.71 6.63 -14.24
C ASN A 45 -18.99 5.96 -14.75
N SER A 46 -18.97 5.40 -15.96
CA SER A 46 -20.15 4.79 -16.59
C SER A 46 -20.70 3.57 -15.84
N THR A 47 -19.89 2.95 -14.99
CA THR A 47 -20.18 1.68 -14.31
C THR A 47 -20.32 1.79 -12.79
N GLY A 48 -20.11 2.99 -12.23
CA GLY A 48 -20.11 3.26 -10.80
C GLY A 48 -19.19 4.43 -10.44
N TRP A 49 -18.23 4.21 -9.54
CA TRP A 49 -17.28 5.25 -9.12
C TRP A 49 -15.96 4.70 -8.59
N ALA A 50 -14.95 5.56 -8.50
CA ALA A 50 -13.68 5.30 -7.83
C ALA A 50 -13.35 6.40 -6.81
N PHE A 51 -12.70 6.04 -5.71
CA PHE A 51 -12.21 6.97 -4.69
C PHE A 51 -10.73 6.72 -4.45
N TRP A 52 -9.91 7.77 -4.55
CA TRP A 52 -8.49 7.70 -4.30
C TRP A 52 -8.19 8.09 -2.86
N PHE A 53 -7.70 7.13 -2.09
CA PHE A 53 -7.16 7.39 -0.75
C PHE A 53 -5.77 8.01 -0.85
N ILE A 54 -4.97 7.47 -1.78
CA ILE A 54 -3.63 7.96 -2.12
C ILE A 54 -3.53 7.88 -3.65
N PRO A 55 -3.52 9.02 -4.36
CA PRO A 55 -3.31 9.07 -5.81
C PRO A 55 -1.89 8.65 -6.20
N ALA A 56 -1.70 8.17 -7.43
CA ALA A 56 -0.38 7.81 -7.97
C ALA A 56 0.59 9.00 -8.05
N ASP A 57 0.07 10.21 -8.25
CA ASP A 57 0.78 11.49 -8.23
C ASP A 57 0.66 12.22 -6.87
N GLY A 58 0.24 11.50 -5.83
CA GLY A 58 -0.02 12.06 -4.50
C GLY A 58 1.21 12.12 -3.59
N ILE A 59 0.93 12.05 -2.28
CA ILE A 59 1.94 12.18 -1.21
C ILE A 59 2.91 11.00 -1.12
N ALA A 60 2.50 9.82 -1.57
CA ALA A 60 3.34 8.63 -1.58
C ALA A 60 4.21 8.58 -2.85
N ASP A 61 5.37 7.92 -2.74
CA ASP A 61 6.33 7.83 -3.85
C ASP A 61 6.19 6.52 -4.60
N THR A 62 5.80 5.45 -3.90
CA THR A 62 5.83 4.08 -4.41
C THR A 62 4.52 3.32 -4.22
N LEU A 63 3.43 4.00 -3.86
CA LEU A 63 2.15 3.35 -3.60
C LEU A 63 0.97 4.26 -3.95
N SER A 64 -0.02 3.70 -4.64
CA SER A 64 -1.34 4.30 -4.77
C SER A 64 -2.42 3.38 -4.20
N VAL A 65 -3.49 3.98 -3.68
CA VAL A 65 -4.59 3.28 -3.00
C VAL A 65 -5.91 3.80 -3.53
N LYS A 66 -6.68 2.91 -4.15
CA LYS A 66 -7.94 3.23 -4.83
C LYS A 66 -9.03 2.27 -4.42
N MET A 67 -10.18 2.78 -4.03
CA MET A 67 -11.41 1.99 -3.96
C MET A 67 -12.20 2.15 -5.24
N SER A 68 -12.79 1.05 -5.72
CA SER A 68 -13.71 1.06 -6.84
C SER A 68 -15.04 0.43 -6.42
N TYR A 69 -16.12 1.02 -6.91
CA TYR A 69 -17.49 0.53 -6.75
C TYR A 69 -18.11 0.38 -8.13
N VAL A 70 -18.70 -0.78 -8.38
CA VAL A 70 -19.31 -1.13 -9.67
C VAL A 70 -20.74 -1.59 -9.41
N ASP A 71 -21.71 -0.78 -9.81
CA ASP A 71 -23.15 -1.02 -9.66
C ASP A 71 -23.90 -1.06 -11.00
N LYS A 72 -23.26 -0.63 -12.09
CA LYS A 72 -23.81 -0.62 -13.44
C LYS A 72 -22.92 -1.37 -14.41
N GLY A 73 -23.53 -2.09 -15.33
CA GLY A 73 -22.81 -3.03 -16.17
C GLY A 73 -22.10 -4.11 -15.34
N ILE A 74 -21.15 -4.80 -15.95
CA ILE A 74 -20.47 -5.95 -15.34
C ILE A 74 -19.03 -5.62 -14.89
N LYS A 75 -18.34 -4.65 -15.51
CA LYS A 75 -16.93 -4.32 -15.23
C LYS A 75 -16.60 -2.90 -15.66
N THR A 76 -15.62 -2.28 -15.00
CA THR A 76 -15.13 -0.94 -15.32
C THR A 76 -14.26 -0.92 -16.58
N HIS A 77 -13.50 -2.00 -16.83
CA HIS A 77 -12.59 -2.12 -17.97
C HIS A 77 -12.42 -3.59 -18.39
N GLU A 78 -11.94 -3.78 -19.62
CA GLU A 78 -11.51 -5.09 -20.12
C GLU A 78 -10.21 -5.55 -19.45
N PRO A 79 -9.85 -6.84 -19.56
CA PRO A 79 -8.52 -7.32 -19.18
C PRO A 79 -7.42 -6.50 -19.84
N HIS A 80 -6.48 -6.03 -19.04
CA HIS A 80 -5.37 -5.19 -19.48
C HIS A 80 -4.12 -5.52 -18.66
N SER A 81 -2.97 -4.98 -19.07
CA SER A 81 -1.71 -5.14 -18.36
C SER A 81 -0.96 -3.81 -18.26
N HIS A 82 -0.08 -3.73 -17.27
CA HIS A 82 0.85 -2.62 -17.04
C HIS A 82 2.07 -3.14 -16.27
N PHE A 83 3.12 -2.35 -16.15
CA PHE A 83 4.40 -2.79 -15.57
C PHE A 83 4.34 -2.92 -14.04
N GLU A 84 3.48 -2.14 -13.41
CA GLU A 84 3.26 -2.19 -11.96
C GLU A 84 2.52 -3.47 -11.56
N ASP A 85 2.69 -3.89 -10.31
CA ASP A 85 1.92 -4.94 -9.67
C ASP A 85 0.84 -4.35 -8.74
N GLU A 86 -0.26 -5.09 -8.61
CA GLU A 86 -1.44 -4.67 -7.86
C GLU A 86 -1.91 -5.76 -6.90
N LEU A 87 -2.33 -5.37 -5.71
CA LEU A 87 -3.08 -6.20 -4.78
C LEU A 87 -4.51 -5.68 -4.69
N PHE A 88 -5.47 -6.55 -4.94
CA PHE A 88 -6.89 -6.30 -4.78
C PHE A 88 -7.39 -6.96 -3.49
N TYR A 89 -8.21 -6.23 -2.74
CA TYR A 89 -8.93 -6.72 -1.56
C TYR A 89 -10.43 -6.50 -1.74
N MET A 90 -11.22 -7.54 -1.57
CA MET A 90 -12.68 -7.47 -1.68
C MET A 90 -13.31 -6.96 -0.40
N VAL A 91 -14.06 -5.85 -0.52
CA VAL A 91 -14.77 -5.22 0.60
C VAL A 91 -16.23 -5.68 0.63
N GLU A 92 -16.93 -5.61 -0.49
CA GLU A 92 -18.34 -5.98 -0.62
C GLU A 92 -18.63 -6.67 -1.96
N GLY A 93 -19.67 -7.51 -1.95
CA GLY A 93 -20.15 -8.22 -3.13
C GLY A 93 -19.28 -9.41 -3.53
N THR A 94 -19.83 -10.25 -4.42
CA THR A 94 -19.09 -11.36 -5.03
C THR A 94 -18.59 -10.93 -6.40
N SER A 95 -17.31 -11.12 -6.68
CA SER A 95 -16.69 -10.72 -7.95
C SER A 95 -16.01 -11.90 -8.63
N ILE A 96 -15.80 -11.79 -9.93
CA ILE A 96 -14.88 -12.64 -10.68
C ILE A 96 -13.63 -11.82 -10.99
N VAL A 97 -12.47 -12.35 -10.62
CA VAL A 97 -11.17 -11.83 -11.03
C VAL A 97 -10.61 -12.68 -12.15
N ARG A 98 -9.92 -12.03 -13.08
CA ARG A 98 -9.17 -12.69 -14.14
C ARG A 98 -7.69 -12.42 -13.96
N LEU A 99 -6.89 -13.46 -14.14
CA LEU A 99 -5.44 -13.40 -14.26
C LEU A 99 -5.05 -14.23 -15.49
N ASN A 100 -4.51 -13.55 -16.50
CA ASN A 100 -4.21 -14.10 -17.81
C ASN A 100 -5.45 -14.77 -18.44
N GLU A 101 -5.48 -16.10 -18.51
CA GLU A 101 -6.58 -16.88 -19.08
C GLU A 101 -7.46 -17.53 -18.01
N GLU A 102 -7.09 -17.41 -16.73
CA GLU A 102 -7.80 -18.02 -15.61
C GLU A 102 -8.73 -17.02 -14.94
N GLU A 103 -9.91 -17.49 -14.52
CA GLU A 103 -10.87 -16.72 -13.73
C GLU A 103 -11.14 -17.41 -12.39
N HIS A 104 -11.42 -16.62 -11.35
CA HIS A 104 -11.82 -17.11 -10.05
C HIS A 104 -12.82 -16.19 -9.36
N VAL A 105 -13.65 -16.76 -8.50
CA VAL A 105 -14.63 -16.00 -7.70
C VAL A 105 -13.98 -15.55 -6.40
N LEU A 106 -14.07 -14.26 -6.09
CA LEU A 106 -13.70 -13.69 -4.80
C LEU A 106 -14.95 -13.27 -4.01
N LYS A 107 -14.88 -13.44 -2.69
CA LYS A 107 -15.87 -13.01 -1.72
C LYS A 107 -15.29 -11.88 -0.84
N PRO A 108 -16.13 -11.14 -0.10
CA PRO A 108 -15.65 -10.15 0.87
C PRO A 108 -14.61 -10.75 1.84
N GLY A 109 -13.49 -10.07 2.00
CA GLY A 109 -12.34 -10.53 2.78
C GLY A 109 -11.24 -11.21 1.97
N ASP A 110 -11.55 -11.75 0.79
CA ASP A 110 -10.55 -12.36 -0.08
C ASP A 110 -9.66 -11.30 -0.74
N ALA A 111 -8.43 -11.69 -1.09
CA ALA A 111 -7.52 -10.87 -1.87
C ALA A 111 -6.99 -11.60 -3.10
N PHE A 112 -6.54 -10.82 -4.07
CA PHE A 112 -5.96 -11.28 -5.33
C PHE A 112 -4.77 -10.39 -5.70
N TYR A 113 -3.65 -11.01 -6.06
CA TYR A 113 -2.46 -10.30 -6.50
C TYR A 113 -2.25 -10.46 -8.00
N ALA A 114 -2.10 -9.34 -8.71
CA ALA A 114 -1.78 -9.26 -10.12
C ALA A 114 -0.31 -8.81 -10.27
N PRO A 115 0.62 -9.72 -10.66
CA PRO A 115 2.00 -9.33 -10.87
C PRO A 115 2.17 -8.41 -12.07
N GLY A 116 3.32 -7.72 -12.12
CA GLY A 116 3.67 -6.84 -13.23
C GLY A 116 3.58 -7.56 -14.59
N ASN A 117 3.02 -6.87 -15.56
CA ASN A 117 2.76 -7.32 -16.93
C ASN A 117 1.77 -8.50 -17.07
N SER A 118 1.13 -8.94 -15.99
CA SER A 118 0.02 -9.90 -16.08
C SER A 118 -1.23 -9.23 -16.65
N SER A 119 -2.00 -9.95 -17.48
CA SER A 119 -3.31 -9.46 -17.92
C SER A 119 -4.32 -9.70 -16.81
N HIS A 120 -5.06 -8.68 -16.38
CA HIS A 120 -6.01 -8.83 -15.29
C HIS A 120 -7.21 -7.90 -15.41
N ASN A 121 -8.32 -8.30 -14.78
CA ASN A 121 -9.44 -7.43 -14.45
C ASN A 121 -10.26 -8.01 -13.28
N ILE A 122 -11.20 -7.22 -12.81
CA ILE A 122 -12.23 -7.63 -11.86
C ILE A 122 -13.60 -7.22 -12.39
N ARG A 123 -14.59 -8.09 -12.20
CA ARG A 123 -15.94 -7.92 -12.69
C ARG A 123 -16.97 -8.48 -11.71
N ARG A 124 -18.21 -8.02 -11.82
CA ARG A 124 -19.34 -8.59 -11.10
C ARG A 124 -19.66 -10.00 -11.65
N THR A 125 -20.29 -10.83 -10.83
CA THR A 125 -20.83 -12.13 -11.26
C THR A 125 -22.03 -11.97 -12.19
N ASP A 126 -22.84 -10.94 -11.94
CA ASP A 126 -24.08 -10.59 -12.63
C ASP A 126 -24.35 -9.07 -12.47
N ASP A 127 -25.48 -8.60 -13.01
CA ASP A 127 -25.90 -7.20 -12.92
C ASP A 127 -26.85 -6.91 -11.72
N HIS A 128 -27.05 -7.85 -10.80
CA HIS A 128 -27.93 -7.70 -9.64
C HIS A 128 -27.23 -7.21 -8.37
N GLN A 129 -25.99 -7.64 -8.11
CA GLN A 129 -25.24 -7.23 -6.91
C GLN A 129 -24.02 -6.35 -7.26
N ALA A 130 -23.92 -5.17 -6.64
CA ALA A 130 -22.75 -4.31 -6.78
C ALA A 130 -21.52 -4.91 -6.07
N ILE A 131 -20.33 -4.56 -6.55
CA ILE A 131 -19.05 -4.94 -5.90
C ILE A 131 -18.29 -3.69 -5.44
N LYS A 132 -17.54 -3.84 -4.35
CA LYS A 132 -16.63 -2.83 -3.82
C LYS A 132 -15.31 -3.49 -3.48
N TYR A 133 -14.21 -2.94 -3.98
CA TYR A 133 -12.87 -3.47 -3.74
C TYR A 133 -11.86 -2.35 -3.61
N VAL A 134 -10.77 -2.62 -2.90
CA VAL A 134 -9.63 -1.73 -2.75
C VAL A 134 -8.44 -2.31 -3.50
N MET A 135 -7.78 -1.49 -4.29
CA MET A 135 -6.56 -1.79 -5.00
C MET A 135 -5.41 -1.04 -4.31
N PHE A 136 -4.32 -1.75 -4.09
CA PHE A 136 -3.02 -1.23 -3.68
C PHE A 136 -2.05 -1.50 -4.81
N LYS A 137 -1.48 -0.45 -5.39
CA LYS A 137 -0.62 -0.54 -6.56
C LYS A 137 0.76 -0.01 -6.21
N ARG A 138 1.79 -0.81 -6.45
CA ARG A 138 3.16 -0.32 -6.29
C ARG A 138 3.50 0.59 -7.47
N GLU A 139 3.66 1.87 -7.17
CA GLU A 139 4.02 2.89 -8.14
C GLU A 139 5.54 3.12 -8.14
N ILE A 140 6.01 3.91 -9.10
CA ILE A 140 7.25 4.65 -8.97
C ILE A 140 7.05 6.08 -9.51
N ARG A 141 7.80 7.03 -8.97
CA ARG A 141 7.89 8.36 -9.58
C ARG A 141 8.67 8.28 -10.89
N GLY A 142 7.96 8.29 -12.01
CA GLY A 142 8.54 8.28 -13.35
C GLY A 142 8.04 7.09 -14.19
N LYS A 143 8.86 6.63 -15.14
CA LYS A 143 8.53 5.49 -15.98
C LYS A 143 9.26 4.25 -15.50
N LEU A 144 8.53 3.13 -15.38
CA LEU A 144 9.15 1.82 -15.22
C LEU A 144 9.81 1.43 -16.54
N SER A 145 11.09 1.09 -16.48
CA SER A 145 11.78 0.49 -17.62
C SER A 145 11.52 -1.01 -17.72
N GLU A 146 11.21 -1.66 -16.60
CA GLU A 146 10.96 -3.09 -16.50
C GLU A 146 9.78 -3.36 -15.56
N PRO A 147 8.97 -4.40 -15.83
CA PRO A 147 7.84 -4.77 -14.96
C PRO A 147 8.30 -5.41 -13.66
N PHE A 148 7.45 -5.31 -12.63
CA PHE A 148 7.63 -6.00 -11.37
C PHE A 148 7.26 -7.50 -11.47
N LEU A 149 8.22 -8.31 -11.91
CA LEU A 149 8.01 -9.73 -12.10
C LEU A 149 8.19 -10.51 -10.79
N PRO A 150 7.27 -11.42 -10.45
CA PRO A 150 7.35 -12.22 -9.24
C PRO A 150 8.49 -13.25 -9.35
N GLY A 151 8.99 -13.74 -8.20
CA GLY A 151 10.12 -14.68 -8.17
C GLY A 151 9.82 -16.07 -8.75
N ILE A 152 8.55 -16.42 -8.94
CA ILE A 152 8.11 -17.71 -9.46
C ILE A 152 7.84 -17.59 -10.96
N LYS A 153 8.48 -18.45 -11.76
CA LYS A 153 8.19 -18.60 -13.19
C LYS A 153 6.97 -19.48 -13.39
N ASN A 154 6.17 -19.21 -14.42
CA ASN A 154 4.96 -19.97 -14.78
C ASN A 154 3.94 -20.05 -13.64
N TYR A 155 3.73 -18.94 -12.95
CA TYR A 155 2.67 -18.82 -11.96
C TYR A 155 1.28 -19.03 -12.61
N SER A 156 0.31 -19.35 -11.78
CA SER A 156 -1.10 -19.51 -12.12
C SER A 156 -1.96 -18.73 -11.15
N MET A 157 -3.26 -18.62 -11.42
CA MET A 157 -4.22 -17.97 -10.54
C MET A 157 -4.11 -18.46 -9.08
N LYS A 158 -3.94 -19.77 -8.86
CA LYS A 158 -3.88 -20.35 -7.50
C LYS A 158 -2.74 -19.81 -6.63
N ASP A 159 -1.65 -19.33 -7.25
CA ASP A 159 -0.47 -18.84 -6.54
C ASP A 159 -0.72 -17.44 -5.96
N TYR A 160 -1.73 -16.73 -6.49
CA TYR A 160 -2.06 -15.34 -6.14
C TYR A 160 -3.51 -15.12 -5.73
N LEU A 161 -4.23 -16.20 -5.43
CA LEU A 161 -5.49 -16.16 -4.71
C LEU A 161 -5.24 -16.29 -3.22
N ILE A 162 -5.71 -15.31 -2.44
CA ILE A 162 -5.52 -15.29 -0.99
C ILE A 162 -6.89 -15.18 -0.31
N PRO A 163 -7.63 -16.30 -0.19
CA PRO A 163 -8.92 -16.31 0.48
C PRO A 163 -8.75 -16.03 1.97
N PHE A 164 -9.68 -15.26 2.55
CA PHE A 164 -9.68 -15.04 4.00
C PHE A 164 -10.04 -16.34 4.73
N LYS A 165 -9.17 -16.73 5.66
CA LYS A 165 -9.38 -17.92 6.50
C LYS A 165 -8.99 -17.60 7.94
N GLU A 166 -9.94 -17.73 8.86
CA GLU A 166 -9.66 -17.62 10.30
C GLU A 166 -8.55 -18.59 10.74
N SER A 167 -8.47 -19.77 10.13
CA SER A 167 -7.41 -20.77 10.40
C SER A 167 -6.01 -20.34 9.96
N ALA A 168 -5.88 -19.31 9.11
CA ALA A 168 -4.60 -18.77 8.68
C ALA A 168 -4.11 -17.62 9.59
N LEU A 169 -4.91 -17.20 10.58
CA LEU A 169 -4.50 -16.19 11.53
C LEU A 169 -3.47 -16.75 12.52
N THR A 170 -2.39 -15.99 12.68
CA THR A 170 -1.40 -16.20 13.73
C THR A 170 -1.67 -15.23 14.87
N LYS A 171 -1.64 -15.70 16.13
CA LYS A 171 -1.92 -14.87 17.31
C LYS A 171 -0.63 -14.55 18.06
N ASN A 172 -0.41 -13.27 18.36
CA ASN A 172 0.63 -12.80 19.26
C ASN A 172 0.00 -11.82 20.28
N GLY A 173 -0.18 -12.28 21.52
CA GLY A 173 -0.91 -11.50 22.53
C GLY A 173 -2.32 -11.14 22.07
N ASN A 174 -2.58 -9.83 21.95
CA ASN A 174 -3.87 -9.27 21.54
C ASN A 174 -3.96 -8.93 20.04
N ASP A 175 -2.93 -9.25 19.26
CA ASP A 175 -2.89 -9.10 17.81
C ASP A 175 -3.06 -10.47 17.13
N LYS A 176 -3.98 -10.54 16.17
CA LYS A 176 -4.04 -11.65 15.21
C LYS A 176 -3.69 -11.13 13.83
N THR A 177 -2.86 -11.87 13.10
CA THR A 177 -2.40 -11.43 11.77
C THR A 177 -2.46 -12.53 10.72
N MET A 178 -2.66 -12.12 9.47
CA MET A 178 -2.63 -12.98 8.28
C MET A 178 -1.95 -12.21 7.13
N TRP A 179 -1.09 -12.87 6.37
CA TRP A 179 -0.50 -12.26 5.18
C TRP A 179 -1.50 -12.32 4.02
N TYR A 180 -1.79 -11.16 3.43
CA TYR A 180 -2.44 -11.09 2.12
C TYR A 180 -1.42 -11.16 0.99
N LEU A 181 -0.23 -10.61 1.21
CA LEU A 181 0.86 -10.66 0.25
C LEU A 181 2.18 -10.60 0.99
N THR A 182 3.05 -11.59 0.82
CA THR A 182 4.41 -11.54 1.35
C THR A 182 5.34 -10.87 0.33
N LYS A 183 6.50 -10.38 0.80
CA LYS A 183 7.51 -9.78 -0.07
C LYS A 183 8.04 -10.79 -1.11
N GLU A 184 8.09 -12.07 -0.77
CA GLU A 184 8.57 -13.12 -1.69
C GLU A 184 7.63 -13.30 -2.88
N MET A 185 6.32 -13.11 -2.68
CA MET A 185 5.32 -13.20 -3.74
C MET A 185 5.42 -12.04 -4.74
N SER A 186 5.91 -10.88 -4.32
CA SER A 186 5.86 -9.60 -5.06
C SER A 186 7.23 -9.03 -5.47
N ALA A 187 8.23 -9.90 -5.67
CA ALA A 187 9.58 -9.47 -6.02
C ALA A 187 10.24 -8.54 -4.99
N GLY A 188 9.78 -8.59 -3.74
CA GLY A 188 10.37 -7.90 -2.60
C GLY A 188 9.82 -6.50 -2.31
N GLY A 189 8.98 -5.92 -3.18
CA GLY A 189 8.65 -4.49 -3.10
C GLY A 189 7.22 -4.13 -2.73
N LEU A 190 6.27 -5.08 -2.67
CA LEU A 190 4.91 -4.84 -2.17
C LEU A 190 4.50 -5.92 -1.17
N ASN A 191 4.10 -5.59 0.04
CA ASN A 191 3.54 -6.60 0.96
C ASN A 191 2.36 -6.05 1.72
N ALA A 192 1.46 -6.94 2.11
CA ALA A 192 0.23 -6.59 2.78
C ALA A 192 -0.11 -7.61 3.87
N ARG A 193 -0.43 -7.11 5.05
CA ARG A 193 -0.76 -7.94 6.22
C ARG A 193 -2.01 -7.42 6.90
N LEU A 194 -2.97 -8.32 7.11
CA LEU A 194 -4.13 -8.08 7.96
C LEU A 194 -3.68 -8.10 9.42
N HIS A 195 -4.17 -7.13 10.19
CA HIS A 195 -4.09 -7.09 11.65
C HIS A 195 -5.50 -7.02 12.24
N ILE A 196 -5.72 -7.75 13.33
CA ILE A 196 -6.95 -7.74 14.13
C ILE A 196 -6.55 -7.53 15.59
N LEU A 197 -6.64 -6.28 16.03
CA LEU A 197 -6.27 -5.87 17.39
C LEU A 197 -7.48 -5.93 18.32
N SER A 198 -7.30 -6.57 19.48
CA SER A 198 -8.31 -6.67 20.52
C SER A 198 -7.93 -5.85 21.78
N GLY A 199 -8.93 -5.39 22.53
CA GLY A 199 -8.71 -4.48 23.66
C GLY A 199 -7.96 -3.22 23.25
N SER A 200 -7.11 -2.68 24.12
CA SER A 200 -6.32 -1.47 23.84
C SER A 200 -4.97 -1.75 23.17
N ALA A 201 -4.87 -2.84 22.40
CA ALA A 201 -3.62 -3.26 21.77
C ALA A 201 -3.07 -2.20 20.80
N LEU A 202 -1.73 -2.15 20.73
CA LEU A 202 -0.94 -1.22 19.95
C LEU A 202 -0.09 -1.99 18.94
N HIS A 203 -0.05 -1.50 17.72
CA HIS A 203 0.94 -1.86 16.71
C HIS A 203 1.86 -0.65 16.48
N GLU A 204 3.17 -0.86 16.56
CA GLU A 204 4.20 0.17 16.37
C GLU A 204 5.07 -0.17 15.16
N ALA A 205 5.65 0.86 14.54
CA ALA A 205 6.65 0.69 13.49
C ALA A 205 7.78 -0.25 13.94
N ASP A 206 8.08 -1.26 13.13
CA ASP A 206 9.07 -2.31 13.39
C ASP A 206 10.47 -1.98 12.82
N GLY A 207 10.79 -0.69 12.66
CA GLY A 207 12.03 -0.23 12.05
C GLY A 207 12.06 -0.35 10.52
N TYR A 208 10.92 -0.65 9.88
CA TYR A 208 10.80 -0.57 8.43
C TYR A 208 11.09 0.85 7.94
N SER A 209 12.01 0.98 6.98
CA SER A 209 12.46 2.27 6.46
C SER A 209 11.73 2.74 5.21
N GLY A 210 10.86 1.89 4.63
CA GLY A 210 10.07 2.21 3.45
C GLY A 210 8.74 2.92 3.78
N GLN A 211 7.86 3.00 2.79
CA GLN A 211 6.54 3.61 2.93
C GLN A 211 5.52 2.60 3.43
N GLU A 212 4.64 3.03 4.33
CA GLU A 212 3.60 2.18 4.92
C GLU A 212 2.23 2.86 4.84
N VAL A 213 1.16 2.08 4.72
CA VAL A 213 -0.22 2.55 4.79
C VAL A 213 -1.03 1.65 5.71
N TYR A 214 -1.80 2.27 6.60
CA TYR A 214 -2.91 1.64 7.32
C TYR A 214 -4.20 1.86 6.55
N PHE A 215 -4.89 0.78 6.18
CA PHE A 215 -6.24 0.85 5.63
C PHE A 215 -7.24 0.22 6.60
N ILE A 216 -8.16 1.02 7.15
CA ILE A 216 -9.07 0.58 8.20
C ILE A 216 -10.30 -0.12 7.61
N LEU A 217 -10.50 -1.37 8.01
CA LEU A 217 -11.61 -2.22 7.56
C LEU A 217 -12.78 -2.22 8.55
N ASP A 218 -12.49 -2.22 9.86
CA ASP A 218 -13.50 -2.32 10.91
C ASP A 218 -12.95 -1.77 12.24
N GLY A 219 -13.82 -1.26 13.11
CA GLY A 219 -13.46 -0.72 14.42
C GLY A 219 -12.91 0.71 14.39
N LYS A 220 -12.35 1.15 15.52
CA LYS A 220 -11.91 2.55 15.75
C LYS A 220 -10.44 2.59 16.10
N ALA A 221 -9.66 3.25 15.26
CA ALA A 221 -8.21 3.37 15.41
C ALA A 221 -7.82 4.75 15.92
N ASN A 222 -6.85 4.82 16.82
CA ASN A 222 -6.03 6.01 17.00
C ASN A 222 -4.70 5.78 16.29
N VAL A 223 -4.47 6.51 15.19
CA VAL A 223 -3.22 6.48 14.44
C VAL A 223 -2.33 7.62 14.91
N SER A 224 -1.02 7.39 14.93
CA SER A 224 -0.01 8.41 15.21
C SER A 224 1.04 8.43 14.11
N VAL A 225 1.44 9.63 13.68
CA VAL A 225 2.56 9.87 12.76
C VAL A 225 3.35 11.07 13.31
N ASN A 226 4.64 10.88 13.55
CA ASN A 226 5.58 11.86 14.08
C ASN A 226 5.12 12.57 15.37
N GLY A 227 4.41 11.85 16.25
CA GLY A 227 3.98 12.34 17.55
C GLY A 227 2.63 13.08 17.56
N GLU A 228 2.04 13.33 16.40
CA GLU A 228 0.64 13.75 16.30
C GLU A 228 -0.25 12.50 16.22
N SER A 229 -1.48 12.61 16.71
CA SER A 229 -2.45 11.50 16.68
C SER A 229 -3.83 11.96 16.24
N ARG A 230 -4.54 11.09 15.53
CA ARG A 230 -5.95 11.26 15.15
C ARG A 230 -6.69 9.95 15.27
N THR A 231 -7.98 10.06 15.55
CA THR A 231 -8.86 8.90 15.56
C THR A 231 -9.56 8.79 14.22
N ILE A 232 -9.48 7.60 13.62
CA ILE A 232 -10.06 7.26 12.33
C ILE A 232 -10.90 5.98 12.43
N GLU A 233 -11.83 5.83 11.51
CA GLU A 233 -12.86 4.78 11.47
C GLU A 233 -12.79 4.05 10.11
N PRO A 234 -13.63 3.01 9.87
CA PRO A 234 -13.56 2.23 8.64
C PRO A 234 -13.65 3.07 7.37
N LEU A 235 -13.06 2.56 6.29
CA LEU A 235 -12.90 3.28 5.01
C LEU A 235 -12.07 4.55 5.16
N SER A 236 -11.00 4.48 5.96
CA SER A 236 -9.96 5.50 6.05
C SER A 236 -8.59 4.89 5.76
N SER A 237 -7.72 5.66 5.13
CA SER A 237 -6.28 5.36 5.02
C SER A 237 -5.46 6.30 5.89
N CYS A 238 -4.37 5.81 6.47
CA CYS A 238 -3.30 6.63 7.03
C CYS A 238 -1.99 6.27 6.33
N TYR A 239 -1.41 7.20 5.59
CA TYR A 239 -0.08 7.12 5.02
C TYR A 239 0.97 7.38 6.11
N CYS A 240 1.99 6.52 6.15
CA CYS A 240 3.12 6.59 7.05
C CYS A 240 4.37 6.80 6.18
N PRO A 241 4.89 8.03 6.09
CA PRO A 241 6.06 8.34 5.26
C PRO A 241 7.28 7.52 5.65
N ALA A 242 8.18 7.29 4.69
CA ALA A 242 9.46 6.64 4.93
C ALA A 242 10.23 7.34 6.05
N GLY A 243 10.70 6.57 7.04
CA GLY A 243 11.43 7.09 8.21
C GLY A 243 10.57 7.79 9.28
N SER A 244 9.27 7.97 9.06
CA SER A 244 8.38 8.53 10.09
C SER A 244 8.25 7.58 11.28
N LYS A 245 8.10 8.13 12.49
CA LYS A 245 7.64 7.35 13.64
C LYS A 245 6.13 7.23 13.57
N HIS A 246 5.60 6.02 13.60
CA HIS A 246 4.16 5.82 13.48
C HIS A 246 3.66 4.62 14.29
N SER A 247 2.38 4.65 14.63
CA SER A 247 1.70 3.59 15.35
C SER A 247 0.19 3.63 15.13
N ILE A 248 -0.47 2.53 15.46
CA ILE A 248 -1.92 2.39 15.42
C ILE A 248 -2.41 1.62 16.64
N ARG A 249 -3.40 2.17 17.33
CA ARG A 249 -4.00 1.60 18.54
C ARG A 249 -5.49 1.37 18.34
N ASN A 250 -5.99 0.25 18.84
CA ASN A 250 -7.43 0.07 19.00
C ASN A 250 -7.94 0.92 20.18
N VAL A 251 -8.88 1.82 19.89
CA VAL A 251 -9.57 2.66 20.90
C VAL A 251 -11.08 2.43 20.91
N GLY A 252 -11.56 1.45 20.16
CA GLY A 252 -12.96 1.02 20.12
C GLY A 252 -13.30 0.00 21.22
N LYS A 253 -14.59 -0.33 21.32
CA LYS A 253 -15.08 -1.40 22.22
C LYS A 253 -14.87 -2.81 21.65
N ASN A 254 -14.85 -2.91 20.32
CA ASN A 254 -14.70 -4.16 19.58
C ASN A 254 -13.26 -4.30 19.07
N VAL A 255 -13.01 -5.29 18.23
CA VAL A 255 -11.72 -5.41 17.52
C VAL A 255 -11.53 -4.26 16.52
N LEU A 256 -10.28 -3.91 16.26
CA LEU A 256 -9.85 -3.07 15.15
C LEU A 256 -9.25 -3.97 14.06
N LYS A 257 -9.81 -3.93 12.85
CA LYS A 257 -9.29 -4.65 11.68
C LYS A 257 -8.73 -3.66 10.67
N PHE A 258 -7.50 -3.89 10.23
CA PHE A 258 -6.86 -3.04 9.22
C PHE A 258 -5.82 -3.84 8.43
N ILE A 259 -5.51 -3.36 7.23
CA ILE A 259 -4.42 -3.87 6.40
C ILE A 259 -3.26 -2.91 6.52
N VAL A 260 -2.09 -3.43 6.84
CA VAL A 260 -0.80 -2.74 6.70
C VAL A 260 -0.26 -3.07 5.32
N VAL A 261 -0.02 -2.06 4.49
CA VAL A 261 0.59 -2.21 3.15
C VAL A 261 1.91 -1.48 3.13
N ARG A 262 2.96 -2.14 2.63
CA ARG A 262 4.32 -1.61 2.59
C ARG A 262 4.91 -1.68 1.19
N THR A 263 5.56 -0.60 0.79
CA THR A 263 6.31 -0.51 -0.47
C THR A 263 7.72 0.03 -0.27
N LYS A 264 8.66 -0.52 -1.04
CA LYS A 264 10.07 -0.10 -1.05
C LYS A 264 10.43 0.55 -2.37
#